data_AF-A0A8T7CH58-F1
#
_entry.id   AF-A0A8T7CH58-F1
#
_cell.length_a   1.000
_cell.length_b   1.000
_cell.length_c   1.000
_cell.angle_alpha   90.00
_cell.angle_beta   90.00
_cell.angle_gamma   90.00
#
_symmetry.space_group_name_H-M   'P 1'
#
loop_
_entity.id
_entity.type
_entity.pdbx_description
1 polymer ?
#
loop_
_entity_poly.entity_id
_entity_poly.type
_entity_poly.pdbx_seq_one_letter_code
_entity_poly.pdbx_strand_id
1 'polypeptide(L)'
;MLKLIVTLLLVTATHLAGPAANSQERPAVPAPGETFIAPLATQAMLLDGTYVDGLLVVVGEHGIVLTSSDGGVSWDQAQSHTRATLTAVHMHDRNTGWVVGHDAIILRTGDGGETWEKVYSDPEDHRPLFDIWFSDENYGIAVGAYGLFLRTEDGGSNWEAGELIPEPWPDLA
;
A
#
# COMPACT_ATOMS: atom_id res chain seq x y z
N MET A 1 30.22 77.66 -18.69
CA MET A 1 29.48 76.87 -17.68
C MET A 1 30.38 75.72 -17.24
N LEU A 2 31.03 75.88 -16.08
CA LEU A 2 31.98 74.95 -15.49
C LEU A 2 31.21 74.03 -14.52
N LYS A 3 31.19 72.71 -14.74
CA LYS A 3 30.54 71.76 -13.82
C LYS A 3 31.58 71.08 -12.92
N LEU A 4 31.36 71.22 -11.61
CA LEU A 4 32.07 70.60 -10.49
C LEU A 4 32.09 69.07 -10.60
N ILE A 5 33.24 68.44 -10.36
CA ILE A 5 33.38 66.99 -10.14
C ILE A 5 33.37 66.77 -8.62
N VAL A 6 32.42 66.00 -8.12
CA VAL A 6 32.37 65.53 -6.73
C VAL A 6 32.87 64.08 -6.71
N THR A 7 33.97 63.85 -6.00
CA THR A 7 34.56 62.53 -5.77
C THR A 7 33.85 61.86 -4.59
N LEU A 8 33.27 60.67 -4.79
CA LEU A 8 32.69 59.85 -3.72
C LEU A 8 33.61 58.65 -3.46
N LEU A 9 34.15 58.55 -2.25
CA LEU A 9 34.92 57.38 -1.78
C LEU A 9 33.95 56.23 -1.44
N LEU A 10 34.17 55.06 -2.05
CA LEU A 10 33.46 53.82 -1.73
C LEU A 10 34.30 53.02 -0.72
N VAL A 11 33.77 52.76 0.47
CA VAL A 11 34.36 51.84 1.45
C VAL A 11 33.81 50.45 1.18
N THR A 12 34.68 49.47 0.90
CA THR A 12 34.29 48.07 0.74
C THR A 12 34.30 47.36 2.10
N ALA A 13 33.20 46.70 2.45
CA ALA A 13 33.14 45.75 3.56
C ALA A 13 33.30 44.33 3.01
N THR A 14 34.40 43.67 3.34
CA THR A 14 34.63 42.25 3.07
C THR A 14 33.86 41.40 4.08
N HIS A 15 32.83 40.68 3.64
CA HIS A 15 32.20 39.64 4.45
C HIS A 15 33.01 38.34 4.35
N LEU A 16 33.52 37.87 5.49
CA LEU A 16 34.08 36.52 5.63
C LEU A 16 32.92 35.53 5.74
N ALA A 17 32.72 34.69 4.71
CA ALA A 17 31.79 33.57 4.78
C ALA A 17 32.47 32.38 5.49
N GLY A 18 31.90 31.94 6.62
CA GLY A 18 32.28 30.66 7.24
C GLY A 18 31.78 29.47 6.41
N PRO A 19 32.34 28.26 6.60
CA PRO A 19 31.95 27.09 5.82
C PRO A 19 30.49 26.72 6.10
N ALA A 20 29.71 26.54 5.04
CA ALA A 20 28.32 26.12 5.10
C ALA A 20 28.23 24.73 5.76
N ALA A 21 27.46 24.64 6.84
CA ALA A 21 27.09 23.37 7.44
C ALA A 21 26.24 22.58 6.44
N ASN A 22 26.71 21.38 6.08
CA ASN A 22 26.00 20.48 5.18
C ASN A 22 24.79 19.89 5.92
N SER A 23 23.62 20.52 5.79
CA SER A 23 22.35 19.99 6.29
C SER A 23 21.93 18.83 5.40
N GLN A 24 22.28 17.61 5.78
CA GLN A 24 21.60 16.42 5.27
C GLN A 24 20.13 16.55 5.68
N GLU A 25 19.27 16.85 4.72
CA GLU A 25 17.83 16.90 4.94
C GLU A 25 17.38 15.53 5.45
N ARG A 26 16.77 15.52 6.64
CA ARG A 26 16.13 14.32 7.18
C ARG A 26 15.05 13.91 6.17
N PRO A 27 14.95 12.63 5.75
CA PRO A 27 13.93 12.21 4.80
C PRO A 27 12.57 12.70 5.27
N ALA A 28 11.81 13.31 4.36
CA ALA A 28 10.48 13.79 4.66
C ALA A 28 9.65 12.63 5.24
N VAL A 29 8.91 12.90 6.32
CA VAL A 29 7.90 11.95 6.80
C VAL A 29 6.87 11.85 5.67
N PRO A 30 6.65 10.67 5.06
CA PRO A 30 5.69 10.56 3.97
C PRO A 30 4.30 10.90 4.48
N ALA A 31 3.48 11.53 3.64
CA ALA A 31 2.14 11.94 4.01
C ALA A 31 1.30 10.72 4.44
N PRO A 32 0.25 10.90 5.27
CA PRO A 32 -0.69 9.82 5.57
C PRO A 32 -1.28 9.27 4.26
N GLY A 33 -1.16 7.96 4.03
CA GLY A 33 -1.69 7.28 2.83
C GLY A 33 -0.69 7.03 1.71
N GLU A 34 0.56 7.49 1.81
CA GLU A 34 1.59 7.15 0.81
C GLU A 34 2.31 5.84 1.18
N THR A 35 2.49 4.96 0.19
CA THR A 35 3.28 3.72 0.33
C THR A 35 4.66 4.06 0.85
N PHE A 36 5.10 3.37 1.90
CA PHE A 36 6.49 3.44 2.31
C PHE A 36 7.28 2.40 1.51
N ILE A 37 8.08 2.85 0.54
CA ILE A 37 9.09 1.97 -0.09
C ILE A 37 10.17 1.70 0.96
N ALA A 38 10.09 0.51 1.55
CA ALA A 38 10.92 0.14 2.68
C ALA A 38 12.27 -0.37 2.15
N PRO A 39 13.39 0.25 2.54
CA PRO A 39 14.73 -0.22 2.14
C PRO A 39 15.01 -1.69 2.53
N LEU A 40 14.24 -2.22 3.48
CA LEU A 40 14.33 -3.58 4.00
C LEU A 40 13.01 -4.36 3.85
N ALA A 41 12.22 -4.08 2.80
CA ALA A 41 10.95 -4.78 2.57
C ALA A 41 11.10 -6.31 2.55
N THR A 42 12.21 -6.83 2.02
CA THR A 42 12.56 -8.26 2.01
C THR A 42 12.98 -8.84 3.37
N GLN A 43 13.12 -7.99 4.40
CA GLN A 43 13.40 -8.39 5.78
C GLN A 43 12.22 -8.13 6.72
N ALA A 44 11.12 -7.57 6.21
CA ALA A 44 9.89 -7.42 6.96
C ALA A 44 9.16 -8.76 7.10
N MET A 45 8.18 -8.81 8.02
CA MET A 45 7.32 -9.98 8.11
C MET A 45 6.40 -10.04 6.89
N LEU A 46 6.53 -11.14 6.14
CA LEU A 46 5.67 -11.51 5.01
C LEU A 46 4.66 -12.54 5.49
N LEU A 47 3.40 -12.39 5.07
CA LEU A 47 2.27 -13.14 5.63
C LEU A 47 1.66 -14.12 4.64
N ASP A 48 1.66 -13.78 3.35
CA ASP A 48 1.12 -14.63 2.30
C ASP A 48 1.79 -14.38 0.95
N GLY A 49 1.69 -15.33 0.04
CA GLY A 49 2.18 -15.19 -1.32
C GLY A 49 1.51 -16.15 -2.30
N THR A 50 1.47 -15.71 -3.56
CA THR A 50 0.86 -16.46 -4.66
C THR A 50 1.76 -16.48 -5.90
N TYR A 51 1.53 -17.47 -6.77
CA TYR A 51 2.24 -17.65 -8.02
C TYR A 51 1.24 -17.92 -9.15
N VAL A 52 1.21 -17.04 -10.15
CA VAL A 52 0.33 -17.19 -11.32
C VAL A 52 1.10 -16.79 -12.57
N ASP A 53 1.09 -17.67 -13.57
CA ASP A 53 1.66 -17.42 -14.90
C ASP A 53 3.09 -16.85 -14.92
N GLY A 54 3.96 -17.27 -13.99
CA GLY A 54 5.33 -16.77 -13.91
C GLY A 54 5.50 -15.46 -13.13
N LEU A 55 4.48 -15.00 -12.42
CA LEU A 55 4.53 -13.86 -11.51
C LEU A 55 4.36 -14.38 -10.07
N LEU A 56 5.31 -14.06 -9.20
CA LEU A 56 5.17 -14.18 -7.76
C LEU A 56 4.69 -12.85 -7.19
N VAL A 57 3.75 -12.90 -6.26
CA VAL A 57 3.32 -11.75 -5.44
C VAL A 57 3.36 -12.17 -3.98
N VAL A 58 3.98 -11.36 -3.11
CA VAL A 58 4.08 -11.62 -1.67
C VAL A 58 3.70 -10.37 -0.91
N VAL A 59 2.91 -10.51 0.16
CA VAL A 59 2.38 -9.39 0.96
C VAL A 59 2.77 -9.51 2.42
N GLY A 60 2.74 -8.39 3.15
CA GLY A 60 3.10 -8.40 4.57
C GLY A 60 2.85 -7.09 5.32
N GLU A 61 3.62 -6.88 6.38
CA GLU A 61 3.50 -5.71 7.25
C GLU A 61 3.74 -4.38 6.51
N HIS A 62 3.23 -3.29 7.09
CA HIS A 62 3.45 -1.92 6.60
C HIS A 62 3.02 -1.66 5.15
N GLY A 63 2.03 -2.41 4.65
CA GLY A 63 1.55 -2.29 3.27
C GLY A 63 2.51 -2.87 2.24
N ILE A 64 3.44 -3.73 2.64
CA ILE A 64 4.43 -4.31 1.72
C ILE A 64 3.73 -5.25 0.74
N VAL A 65 3.98 -5.01 -0.55
CA VAL A 65 3.71 -5.93 -1.65
C VAL A 65 5.00 -6.04 -2.46
N LEU A 66 5.48 -7.27 -2.66
CA LEU A 66 6.66 -7.59 -3.45
C LEU A 66 6.25 -8.43 -4.65
N THR A 67 6.78 -8.11 -5.83
CA THR A 67 6.54 -8.87 -7.06
C THR A 67 7.84 -9.41 -7.63
N SER A 68 7.78 -10.57 -8.28
CA SER A 68 8.93 -11.15 -8.99
C SER A 68 8.47 -11.86 -10.26
N SER A 69 9.17 -11.60 -11.36
CA SER A 69 8.90 -12.21 -12.68
C SER A 69 9.98 -13.22 -13.11
N ASP A 70 11.00 -13.44 -12.29
CA ASP A 70 12.16 -14.29 -12.56
C ASP A 70 12.27 -15.49 -11.61
N GLY A 71 11.14 -15.88 -11.00
CA GLY A 71 11.07 -17.02 -10.08
C GLY A 71 11.66 -16.74 -8.69
N GLY A 72 11.62 -15.48 -8.26
CA GLY A 72 12.05 -15.07 -6.92
C GLY A 72 13.55 -14.77 -6.81
N VAL A 73 14.24 -14.62 -7.95
CA VAL A 73 15.67 -14.25 -7.99
C VAL A 73 15.83 -12.76 -7.68
N SER A 74 14.94 -11.92 -8.22
CA SER A 74 14.83 -10.50 -7.89
C SER A 74 13.39 -10.10 -7.59
N TRP A 75 13.23 -9.04 -6.81
CA TRP A 75 11.94 -8.57 -6.29
C TRP A 75 11.84 -7.05 -6.39
N ASP A 76 10.69 -6.58 -6.85
CA ASP A 76 10.31 -5.18 -6.86
C ASP A 76 9.23 -4.91 -5.80
N GLN A 77 9.29 -3.76 -5.13
CA GLN A 77 8.24 -3.35 -4.19
C GLN A 77 7.19 -2.50 -4.92
N ALA A 78 5.95 -2.98 -4.89
CA ALA A 78 4.82 -2.31 -5.53
C ALA A 78 4.23 -1.18 -4.67
N GLN A 79 3.46 -0.30 -5.31
CA GLN A 79 2.76 0.79 -4.64
C GLN A 79 1.38 0.32 -4.15
N SER A 80 1.20 0.23 -2.82
CA SER A 80 -0.05 -0.21 -2.19
C SER A 80 -0.93 0.92 -1.64
N HIS A 81 -0.38 2.13 -1.53
CA HIS A 81 -1.07 3.33 -1.00
C HIS A 81 -1.67 3.12 0.40
N THR A 82 -1.10 2.20 1.17
CA THR A 82 -1.51 1.92 2.55
C THR A 82 -0.29 1.56 3.39
N ARG A 83 -0.45 1.65 4.71
CA ARG A 83 0.49 1.11 5.71
C ARG A 83 -0.12 0.01 6.56
N ALA A 84 -1.37 -0.37 6.28
CA ALA A 84 -2.03 -1.49 6.96
C ALA A 84 -1.24 -2.79 6.71
N THR A 85 -1.23 -3.69 7.68
CA THR A 85 -0.69 -5.04 7.48
C THR A 85 -1.57 -5.78 6.49
N LEU A 86 -0.97 -6.27 5.41
CA LEU A 86 -1.62 -7.04 4.35
C LEU A 86 -1.47 -8.53 4.67
N THR A 87 -2.58 -9.25 4.74
CA THR A 87 -2.68 -10.58 5.36
C THR A 87 -2.80 -11.71 4.35
N ALA A 88 -3.46 -11.48 3.21
CA ALA A 88 -3.63 -12.48 2.15
C ALA A 88 -3.69 -11.85 0.76
N VAL A 89 -3.28 -12.61 -0.25
CA VAL A 89 -3.25 -12.20 -1.66
C VAL A 89 -3.83 -13.28 -2.58
N HIS A 90 -4.71 -12.88 -3.47
CA HIS A 90 -5.27 -13.74 -4.52
C HIS A 90 -5.06 -13.11 -5.90
N MET A 91 -4.37 -13.81 -6.79
CA MET A 91 -4.26 -13.44 -8.21
C MET A 91 -5.17 -14.38 -9.02
N HIS A 92 -6.09 -13.82 -9.80
CA HIS A 92 -6.95 -14.59 -10.69
C HIS A 92 -6.20 -15.00 -11.97
N ASP A 93 -5.45 -14.05 -12.52
CA ASP A 93 -4.56 -14.22 -13.66
C ASP A 93 -3.29 -13.38 -13.44
N ARG A 94 -2.44 -13.26 -14.47
CA ARG A 94 -1.18 -12.50 -14.38
C ARG A 94 -1.39 -11.00 -14.13
N ASN A 95 -2.55 -10.43 -14.45
CA ASN A 95 -2.82 -9.00 -14.43
C ASN A 95 -3.76 -8.59 -13.27
N THR A 96 -4.74 -9.43 -12.95
CA THR A 96 -5.84 -9.10 -12.04
C THR A 96 -5.70 -9.86 -10.72
N GLY A 97 -5.79 -9.14 -9.60
CA GLY A 97 -5.79 -9.75 -8.28
C GLY A 97 -6.24 -8.81 -7.17
N TRP A 98 -6.37 -9.36 -5.96
CA TRP A 98 -6.84 -8.70 -4.77
C TRP A 98 -5.96 -9.01 -3.57
N VAL A 99 -5.88 -8.06 -2.65
CA VAL A 99 -5.18 -8.19 -1.37
C VAL A 99 -6.08 -7.71 -0.25
N VAL A 100 -6.05 -8.37 0.90
CA VAL A 100 -6.76 -7.95 2.10
C VAL A 100 -5.82 -7.69 3.26
N GLY A 101 -6.32 -7.03 4.30
CA GLY A 101 -5.52 -6.72 5.47
C GLY A 101 -6.29 -6.20 6.68
N HIS A 102 -5.51 -5.63 7.60
CA HIS A 102 -6.01 -4.87 8.73
C HIS A 102 -6.80 -3.63 8.28
N ASP A 103 -7.63 -3.07 9.18
CA ASP A 103 -8.55 -1.95 8.88
C ASP A 103 -9.59 -2.27 7.80
N ALA A 104 -10.04 -3.53 7.75
CA ALA A 104 -10.98 -4.05 6.77
C ALA A 104 -10.67 -3.64 5.32
N ILE A 105 -9.39 -3.53 4.97
CA ILE A 105 -8.97 -3.01 3.66
C ILE A 105 -9.00 -4.11 2.60
N ILE A 106 -9.47 -3.77 1.41
CA ILE A 106 -9.30 -4.58 0.20
C ILE A 106 -8.69 -3.72 -0.89
N LEU A 107 -7.60 -4.21 -1.47
CA LEU A 107 -6.92 -3.62 -2.62
C LEU A 107 -7.14 -4.49 -3.85
N ARG A 108 -7.11 -3.89 -5.05
CA ARG A 108 -7.15 -4.57 -6.34
C ARG A 108 -6.01 -4.08 -7.23
N THR A 109 -5.45 -4.99 -8.03
CA THR A 109 -4.56 -4.67 -9.15
C THR A 109 -5.21 -5.07 -10.47
N GLY A 110 -4.88 -4.35 -11.53
CA GLY A 110 -5.18 -4.72 -12.92
C GLY A 110 -3.95 -4.69 -13.84
N ASP A 111 -2.76 -4.49 -13.26
CA ASP A 111 -1.50 -4.30 -13.97
C ASP A 111 -0.42 -5.31 -13.55
N GLY A 112 -0.84 -6.44 -12.95
CA GLY A 112 0.08 -7.50 -12.52
C GLY A 112 0.80 -7.17 -11.23
N GLY A 113 0.15 -6.40 -10.36
CA GLY A 113 0.64 -6.08 -9.03
C GLY A 113 1.69 -4.98 -9.01
N GLU A 114 1.88 -4.22 -10.09
CA GLU A 114 2.75 -3.03 -10.11
C GLU A 114 2.12 -1.90 -9.26
N THR A 115 0.80 -1.72 -9.38
CA THR A 115 0.01 -0.82 -8.55
C THR A 115 -1.21 -1.51 -7.95
N TRP A 116 -1.57 -1.07 -6.75
CA TRP A 116 -2.74 -1.55 -6.02
C TRP A 116 -3.60 -0.38 -5.59
N GLU A 117 -4.87 -0.45 -5.94
CA GLU A 117 -5.89 0.55 -5.64
C GLU A 117 -6.84 0.03 -4.57
N LYS A 118 -7.19 0.89 -3.61
CA LYS A 118 -8.17 0.54 -2.58
C LYS A 118 -9.57 0.49 -3.19
N VAL A 119 -10.19 -0.69 -3.14
CA VAL A 119 -11.57 -0.91 -3.62
C VAL A 119 -12.57 -1.07 -2.49
N TYR A 120 -12.10 -1.34 -1.26
CA TYR A 120 -12.93 -1.33 -0.07
C TYR A 120 -12.14 -0.90 1.17
N SER A 121 -12.81 -0.17 2.05
CA SER A 121 -12.40 0.04 3.43
C SER A 121 -13.60 0.54 4.23
N ASP A 122 -13.68 0.15 5.48
CA ASP A 122 -14.64 0.71 6.43
C ASP A 122 -13.86 1.42 7.55
N PRO A 123 -13.90 2.76 7.62
CA PRO A 123 -13.18 3.52 8.65
C PRO A 123 -13.68 3.28 10.08
N GLU A 124 -14.91 2.78 10.26
CA GLU A 124 -15.50 2.50 11.56
C GLU A 124 -15.28 1.02 11.96
N ASP A 125 -15.07 0.14 10.99
CA ASP A 125 -14.78 -1.27 11.19
C ASP A 125 -13.29 -1.59 11.03
N HIS A 126 -12.59 -1.60 12.17
CA HIS A 126 -11.16 -1.93 12.22
C HIS A 126 -10.85 -3.43 12.25
N ARG A 127 -11.85 -4.30 12.07
CA ARG A 127 -11.61 -5.74 12.10
C ARG A 127 -10.70 -6.14 10.93
N PRO A 128 -9.66 -6.95 11.17
CA PRO A 128 -8.81 -7.42 10.10
C PRO A 128 -9.56 -8.44 9.24
N LEU A 129 -9.36 -8.34 7.93
CA LEU A 129 -9.57 -9.43 7.00
C LEU A 129 -8.32 -10.32 7.03
N PHE A 130 -8.53 -11.64 6.99
CA PHE A 130 -7.47 -12.64 7.10
C PHE A 130 -7.26 -13.45 5.82
N ASP A 131 -8.28 -13.57 4.98
CA ASP A 131 -8.20 -14.34 3.75
C ASP A 131 -9.15 -13.78 2.68
N ILE A 132 -8.81 -14.03 1.41
CA ILE A 132 -9.59 -13.62 0.25
C ILE A 132 -9.49 -14.68 -0.85
N TRP A 133 -10.61 -14.94 -1.51
CA TRP A 133 -10.69 -15.91 -2.58
C TRP A 133 -11.64 -15.45 -3.67
N PHE A 134 -11.29 -15.71 -4.92
CA PHE A 134 -12.14 -15.49 -6.09
C PHE A 134 -12.31 -16.79 -6.88
N SER A 135 -13.53 -17.04 -7.39
CA SER A 135 -13.78 -18.12 -8.35
C SER A 135 -13.45 -17.71 -9.77
N ASP A 136 -13.65 -16.43 -10.07
CA ASP A 136 -13.47 -15.78 -11.35
C ASP A 136 -13.22 -14.29 -11.13
N GLU A 137 -13.11 -13.49 -12.19
CA GLU A 137 -12.83 -12.06 -12.08
C GLU A 137 -13.94 -11.24 -11.37
N ASN A 138 -15.14 -11.78 -11.22
CA ASN A 138 -16.31 -11.08 -10.69
C ASN A 138 -16.70 -11.56 -9.29
N TYR A 139 -16.77 -12.87 -9.06
CA TYR A 139 -17.23 -13.42 -7.80
C TYR A 139 -16.08 -13.74 -6.84
N GLY A 140 -16.14 -13.13 -5.65
CA GLY A 140 -15.16 -13.35 -4.59
C GLY A 140 -15.72 -13.14 -3.20
N ILE A 141 -14.99 -13.68 -2.22
CA ILE A 141 -15.28 -13.58 -0.79
C ILE A 141 -14.04 -13.15 -0.02
N ALA A 142 -14.25 -12.39 1.05
CA ALA A 142 -13.22 -12.07 2.02
C ALA A 142 -13.73 -12.39 3.43
N VAL A 143 -12.86 -12.96 4.27
CA VAL A 143 -13.20 -13.35 5.64
C VAL A 143 -12.25 -12.70 6.64
N GLY A 144 -12.77 -12.40 7.82
CA GLY A 144 -12.03 -11.68 8.85
C GLY A 144 -12.45 -12.02 10.27
N ALA A 145 -11.95 -11.22 11.22
CA ALA A 145 -12.20 -11.43 12.64
C ALA A 145 -13.70 -11.30 13.02
N TYR A 146 -14.10 -12.03 14.07
CA TYR A 146 -15.44 -11.93 14.67
C TYR A 146 -16.60 -12.12 13.68
N GLY A 147 -16.45 -13.06 12.75
CA GLY A 147 -17.48 -13.39 11.77
C GLY A 147 -17.62 -12.39 10.63
N LEU A 148 -16.67 -11.46 10.46
CA LEU A 148 -16.62 -10.59 9.28
C LEU A 148 -16.54 -11.47 8.02
N PHE A 149 -17.55 -11.33 7.17
CA PHE A 149 -17.65 -11.99 5.88
C PHE A 149 -18.16 -10.98 4.87
N LEU A 150 -17.39 -10.78 3.81
CA LEU A 150 -17.74 -9.91 2.70
C LEU A 150 -17.80 -10.75 1.43
N ARG A 151 -18.72 -10.40 0.54
CA ARG A 151 -18.82 -10.97 -0.82
C ARG A 151 -18.90 -9.88 -1.87
N THR A 152 -18.45 -10.18 -3.06
CA THR A 152 -18.62 -9.35 -4.25
C THR A 152 -19.10 -10.21 -5.42
N GLU A 153 -19.87 -9.61 -6.32
CA GLU A 153 -20.31 -10.21 -7.59
C GLU A 153 -19.86 -9.38 -8.80
N ASP A 154 -19.02 -8.36 -8.58
CA ASP A 154 -18.58 -7.38 -9.59
C ASP A 154 -17.08 -7.03 -9.49
N GLY A 155 -16.27 -8.01 -9.07
CA GLY A 155 -14.82 -7.91 -9.05
C GLY A 155 -14.28 -6.99 -7.95
N GLY A 156 -15.09 -6.78 -6.92
CA GLY A 156 -14.78 -5.93 -5.77
C GLY A 156 -15.09 -4.46 -5.98
N SER A 157 -15.88 -4.09 -7.00
CA SER A 157 -16.40 -2.72 -7.15
C SER A 157 -17.40 -2.40 -6.05
N ASN A 158 -18.17 -3.41 -5.62
CA ASN A 158 -19.04 -3.37 -4.45
C ASN A 158 -18.81 -4.63 -3.60
N TRP A 159 -18.80 -4.44 -2.28
CA TRP A 159 -18.71 -5.50 -1.29
C TRP A 159 -19.89 -5.45 -0.36
N GLU A 160 -20.55 -6.60 -0.18
CA GLU A 160 -21.68 -6.77 0.71
C GLU A 160 -21.28 -7.61 1.92
N ALA A 161 -21.65 -7.18 3.12
CA ALA A 161 -21.55 -8.01 4.30
C ALA A 161 -22.58 -9.15 4.23
N GLY A 162 -22.16 -10.37 4.53
CA GLY A 162 -23.04 -11.52 4.67
C GLY A 162 -22.91 -12.18 6.04
N GLU A 163 -23.79 -13.13 6.31
CA GLU A 163 -23.77 -13.95 7.52
C GLU A 163 -23.27 -15.36 7.17
N LEU A 164 -22.23 -15.83 7.89
CA LEU A 164 -21.73 -17.20 7.73
C LEU A 164 -22.73 -18.25 8.24
N ILE A 165 -23.65 -17.85 9.12
CA ILE A 165 -24.71 -18.69 9.68
C ILE A 165 -25.95 -17.79 9.87
N PRO A 166 -27.05 -17.98 9.12
CA PRO A 166 -28.32 -17.38 9.53
C PRO A 166 -28.72 -17.95 10.89
N GLU A 167 -29.16 -17.09 11.83
CA GLU A 167 -29.58 -17.35 13.22
C GLU A 167 -29.97 -18.82 13.58
N PRO A 168 -29.60 -19.29 14.79
CA PRO A 168 -29.24 -20.67 15.10
C PRO A 168 -30.37 -21.67 14.86
N TRP A 169 -29.95 -22.92 14.65
CA TRP A 169 -30.84 -24.07 14.55
C TRP A 169 -31.95 -24.01 15.62
N PRO A 170 -33.24 -24.07 15.24
CA PRO A 170 -34.38 -23.87 16.15
C PRO A 170 -34.52 -24.92 17.27
N ASP A 171 -33.57 -25.84 17.40
CA ASP A 171 -33.66 -27.03 18.26
C ASP A 171 -32.75 -26.98 19.50
N LEU A 172 -32.10 -25.86 19.80
CA LEU A 172 -31.45 -25.63 21.10
C LEU A 172 -32.26 -24.62 21.91
N ALA A 173 -33.40 -25.08 22.40
CA ALA A 173 -34.22 -24.44 23.42
C ALA A 173 -33.70 -24.73 24.84
#